data_AF-A0AAI9ZD15-F1
#
_entry.id   AF-A0AAI9ZD15-F1
#
_cell.length_a   1.000
_cell.length_b   1.000
_cell.length_c   1.000
_cell.angle_alpha   90.00
_cell.angle_beta   90.00
_cell.angle_gamma   90.00
#
_symmetry.space_group_name_H-M   'P 1'
#
loop_
_entity.id
_entity.type
_entity.pdbx_description
1 polymer ?
#
loop_
_entity_poly.entity_id
_entity_poly.type
_entity_poly.pdbx_seq_one_letter_code
_entity_poly.pdbx_strand_id
1 'polypeptide(L)'
;MLSKTIFTTLLGFASLTNAATKCPVADVSAIAHTGTPIGEEVKYNGLTQYVTKPSTRGNRTVGVLYLTDVFGIQLAQNKLLSDSFARAGYISVAPDLFNGSPAPNDINIPGFNTTAFLAQHGPNVTDPIIANSIKYLREELGVSKVAVTGYCFGGRYTFRVLAEGKGADVGFAAHPSLLTDEEITAITGPASVAAAETDNLMTPARRAEVEALLGETGQPFSLAVHGGTSHGFGVRADISDPRQKFGKEEAFFQAVRFFDTWA
;
A
#
# COMPACT_ATOMS: atom_id res chain seq x y z
N MET A 1 15.58 -27.94 -71.32
CA MET A 1 16.04 -28.16 -69.93
C MET A 1 15.91 -26.85 -69.17
N LEU A 2 14.82 -26.66 -68.43
CA LEU A 2 14.61 -25.45 -67.61
C LEU A 2 15.34 -25.59 -66.27
N SER A 3 16.26 -24.67 -66.00
CA SER A 3 16.91 -24.50 -64.69
C SER A 3 15.99 -23.70 -63.77
N LYS A 4 15.60 -24.26 -62.63
CA LYS A 4 14.84 -23.58 -61.58
C LYS A 4 15.81 -22.93 -60.60
N THR A 5 15.86 -21.60 -60.62
CA THR A 5 16.54 -20.80 -59.59
C THR A 5 15.65 -20.76 -58.34
N ILE A 6 16.14 -21.31 -57.22
CA ILE A 6 15.47 -21.25 -55.91
C ILE A 6 15.90 -19.96 -55.22
N PHE A 7 14.97 -19.01 -55.08
CA PHE A 7 15.12 -17.88 -54.17
C PHE A 7 14.90 -18.39 -52.74
N THR A 8 15.95 -18.35 -51.93
CA THR A 8 15.86 -18.67 -50.49
C THR A 8 15.56 -17.37 -49.76
N THR A 9 14.30 -17.18 -49.38
CA THR A 9 13.88 -16.05 -48.55
C THR A 9 14.39 -16.27 -47.13
N LEU A 10 15.42 -15.52 -46.72
CA LEU A 10 15.84 -15.45 -45.33
C LEU A 10 14.73 -14.73 -44.53
N LEU A 11 13.86 -15.46 -43.85
CA LEU A 11 13.02 -14.88 -42.80
C LEU A 11 13.95 -14.53 -41.63
N GLY A 12 14.23 -13.23 -41.48
CA GLY A 12 14.83 -12.70 -40.25
C GLY A 12 13.87 -12.95 -39.10
N PHE A 13 14.27 -13.80 -38.15
CA PHE A 13 13.65 -13.85 -36.84
C PHE A 13 13.95 -12.53 -36.13
N ALA A 14 13.01 -11.59 -36.20
CA ALA A 14 12.98 -10.48 -35.25
C ALA A 14 12.76 -11.10 -33.86
N SER A 15 13.80 -11.10 -33.04
CA SER A 15 13.67 -11.41 -31.62
C SER A 15 12.73 -10.38 -31.02
N LEU A 16 11.50 -10.80 -30.72
CA LEU A 16 10.60 -10.06 -29.85
C LEU A 16 11.28 -9.99 -28.49
N THR A 17 11.93 -8.86 -28.23
CA THR A 17 12.37 -8.50 -26.89
C THR A 17 11.13 -8.53 -26.01
N ASN A 18 11.10 -9.46 -25.06
CA ASN A 18 10.04 -9.57 -24.07
C ASN A 18 9.95 -8.20 -23.36
N ALA A 19 8.93 -7.43 -23.71
CA ALA A 19 8.54 -6.27 -22.93
C ALA A 19 8.24 -6.78 -21.53
N ALA A 20 8.79 -6.14 -20.50
CA ALA A 20 8.33 -6.33 -19.14
C ALA A 20 6.86 -5.90 -19.11
N THR A 21 5.95 -6.86 -19.29
CA THR A 21 4.51 -6.59 -19.21
C THR A 21 4.25 -6.17 -17.77
N LYS A 22 3.96 -4.88 -17.56
CA LYS A 22 3.28 -4.40 -16.36
C LYS A 22 2.17 -5.40 -16.05
N CYS A 23 2.12 -5.89 -14.81
CA CYS A 23 1.05 -6.79 -14.41
C CYS A 23 -0.29 -6.09 -14.72
N PRO A 24 -1.10 -6.60 -15.66
CA PRO A 24 -2.32 -5.90 -16.02
C PRO A 24 -3.21 -5.88 -14.78
N VAL A 25 -3.82 -4.75 -14.47
CA VAL A 25 -4.63 -4.56 -13.25
C VAL A 25 -5.89 -5.44 -13.20
N ALA A 26 -6.08 -6.35 -14.16
CA ALA A 26 -7.08 -7.39 -14.15
C ALA A 26 -6.55 -8.72 -13.57
N ASP A 27 -5.23 -8.86 -13.39
CA ASP A 27 -4.61 -10.08 -12.88
C ASP A 27 -4.55 -10.07 -11.35
N VAL A 28 -5.55 -10.72 -10.74
CA VAL A 28 -5.62 -10.96 -9.30
C VAL A 28 -4.51 -11.86 -8.77
N SER A 29 -3.68 -12.47 -9.64
CA SER A 29 -2.51 -13.26 -9.21
C SER A 29 -1.47 -12.43 -8.44
N ALA A 30 -1.50 -11.10 -8.60
CA ALA A 30 -0.71 -10.18 -7.81
C ALA A 30 -1.11 -10.18 -6.32
N ILE A 31 -2.35 -10.55 -5.98
CA ILE A 31 -2.91 -10.45 -4.63
C ILE A 31 -2.73 -11.78 -3.89
N ALA A 32 -1.89 -11.76 -2.86
CA ALA A 32 -1.70 -12.91 -1.98
C ALA A 32 -2.72 -12.86 -0.82
N HIS A 33 -3.83 -13.58 -0.96
CA HIS A 33 -4.81 -13.72 0.14
C HIS A 33 -4.40 -14.76 1.19
N THR A 34 -3.61 -15.76 0.78
CA THR A 34 -3.12 -16.86 1.61
C THR A 34 -1.70 -17.24 1.18
N GLY A 35 -1.04 -18.08 1.98
CA GLY A 35 0.29 -18.62 1.67
C GLY A 35 1.35 -18.17 2.67
N THR A 36 2.60 -18.51 2.37
CA THR A 36 3.77 -18.14 3.17
C THR A 36 4.32 -16.80 2.67
N PRO A 37 4.49 -15.81 3.55
CA PRO A 37 5.14 -14.56 3.16
C PRO A 37 6.55 -14.77 2.59
N ILE A 38 6.94 -14.01 1.57
CA ILE A 38 8.16 -14.25 0.77
C ILE A 38 9.27 -13.21 0.97
N GLY A 39 8.96 -12.04 1.52
CA GLY A 39 9.94 -11.06 1.98
C GLY A 39 10.71 -11.48 3.23
N GLU A 40 11.60 -10.60 3.67
CA GLU A 40 12.53 -10.80 4.77
C GLU A 40 12.41 -9.68 5.82
N GLU A 41 12.66 -10.01 7.09
CA GLU A 41 12.79 -8.98 8.14
C GLU A 41 14.22 -8.43 8.16
N VAL A 42 14.34 -7.12 7.96
CA VAL A 42 15.61 -6.38 7.95
C VAL A 42 15.62 -5.40 9.11
N LYS A 43 16.79 -5.19 9.71
CA LYS A 43 17.01 -4.14 10.71
C LYS A 43 17.76 -2.95 10.11
N TYR A 44 17.26 -1.75 10.34
CA TYR A 44 17.91 -0.51 9.93
C TYR A 44 17.76 0.56 11.03
N ASN A 45 18.88 1.10 11.52
CA ASN A 45 18.92 2.03 12.65
C ASN A 45 18.07 1.58 13.86
N GLY A 46 18.14 0.29 14.20
CA GLY A 46 17.39 -0.30 15.31
C GLY A 46 15.91 -0.61 15.02
N LEU A 47 15.36 -0.21 13.88
CA LEU A 47 13.99 -0.52 13.45
C LEU A 47 13.95 -1.83 12.68
N THR A 48 13.07 -2.75 13.09
CA THR A 48 12.71 -3.94 12.30
C THR A 48 11.69 -3.55 11.22
N GLN A 49 11.90 -4.03 10.00
CA GLN A 49 11.01 -3.79 8.86
C GLN A 49 10.91 -5.06 8.03
N TYR A 50 9.73 -5.34 7.48
CA TYR A 50 9.54 -6.39 6.48
C TYR A 50 9.80 -5.82 5.09
N VAL A 51 10.66 -6.47 4.31
CA VAL A 51 11.09 -6.00 2.98
C VAL A 51 10.83 -7.08 1.95
N THR A 52 10.07 -6.73 0.92
CA THR A 52 9.84 -7.61 -0.23
C THR A 52 10.25 -6.91 -1.51
N LYS A 53 10.99 -7.61 -2.36
CA LYS A 53 11.47 -7.10 -3.66
C LYS A 53 10.78 -7.84 -4.80
N PRO A 54 10.52 -7.19 -5.95
CA PRO A 54 9.95 -7.87 -7.11
C PRO A 54 10.92 -8.95 -7.62
N SER A 55 10.39 -10.08 -8.09
CA SER A 55 11.19 -11.22 -8.59
C SER A 55 11.86 -10.93 -9.93
N THR A 56 11.33 -9.98 -10.70
CA THR A 56 11.92 -9.46 -11.94
C THR A 56 12.55 -8.10 -11.69
N ARG A 57 13.45 -7.67 -12.58
CA ARG A 57 14.10 -6.35 -12.54
C ARG A 57 13.05 -5.26 -12.83
N GLY A 58 12.20 -4.96 -11.86
CA GLY A 58 11.18 -3.92 -11.93
C GLY A 58 11.75 -2.51 -11.97
N ASN A 59 10.89 -1.51 -12.10
CA ASN A 59 11.30 -0.11 -12.04
C ASN A 59 11.80 0.22 -10.63
N ARG A 60 13.12 0.34 -10.45
CA ARG A 60 13.76 0.59 -9.14
C ARG A 60 13.58 2.03 -8.64
N THR A 61 12.95 2.91 -9.41
CA THR A 61 12.79 4.31 -9.03
C THR A 61 11.70 4.51 -7.99
N VAL A 62 10.66 3.67 -7.98
CA VAL A 62 9.52 3.78 -7.06
C VAL A 62 9.56 2.66 -6.02
N GLY A 63 9.51 3.04 -4.73
CA GLY A 63 9.33 2.13 -3.61
C GLY A 63 8.03 2.39 -2.88
N VAL A 64 7.39 1.32 -2.41
CA VAL A 64 6.16 1.37 -1.61
C VAL A 64 6.52 1.24 -0.13
N LEU A 65 6.21 2.28 0.64
CA LEU A 65 6.17 2.23 2.09
C LEU A 65 4.79 1.79 2.55
N TYR A 66 4.69 0.59 3.13
CA TYR A 66 3.43 0.01 3.60
C TYR A 66 3.27 0.15 5.12
N LEU A 67 2.31 0.98 5.53
CA LEU A 67 1.98 1.27 6.92
C LEU A 67 0.81 0.39 7.37
N THR A 68 1.09 -0.56 8.26
CA THR A 68 0.11 -1.58 8.66
C THR A 68 -1.03 -1.02 9.52
N ASP A 69 -2.08 -1.83 9.66
CA ASP A 69 -3.03 -1.67 10.76
C ASP A 69 -2.39 -2.00 12.11
N VAL A 70 -3.19 -1.95 13.19
CA VAL A 70 -2.73 -2.15 14.58
C VAL A 70 -2.13 -3.53 14.85
N PHE A 71 -2.33 -4.52 13.97
CA PHE A 71 -1.80 -5.87 14.15
C PHE A 71 -0.34 -6.02 13.68
N GLY A 72 0.21 -4.98 13.04
CA GLY A 72 1.63 -4.92 12.71
C GLY A 72 2.07 -5.92 11.64
N ILE A 73 3.37 -5.97 11.38
CA ILE A 73 3.98 -6.96 10.48
C ILE A 73 3.94 -8.39 11.06
N GLN A 74 3.57 -8.54 12.33
CA GLN A 74 3.37 -9.83 12.98
C GLN A 74 2.12 -10.55 12.43
N LEU A 75 1.15 -9.80 11.91
CA LEU A 75 0.01 -10.36 11.19
C LEU A 75 0.42 -10.81 9.79
N ALA A 76 0.24 -12.10 9.48
CA ALA A 76 0.62 -12.67 8.18
C ALA A 76 -0.05 -11.96 7.00
N GLN A 77 -1.30 -11.52 7.15
CA GLN A 77 -2.06 -10.80 6.12
C GLN A 77 -1.39 -9.48 5.73
N ASN A 78 -0.76 -8.76 6.68
CA ASN A 78 -0.01 -7.55 6.37
C ASN A 78 1.24 -7.88 5.54
N LYS A 79 1.99 -8.92 5.92
CA LYS A 79 3.16 -9.36 5.12
C LYS A 79 2.77 -9.79 3.71
N LEU A 80 1.68 -10.55 3.56
CA LEU A 80 1.16 -10.96 2.25
C LEU A 80 0.71 -9.77 1.39
N LEU A 81 0.19 -8.71 2.00
CA LEU A 81 -0.16 -7.48 1.29
C LEU A 81 1.09 -6.72 0.81
N SER A 82 2.13 -6.65 1.65
CA SER A 82 3.45 -6.15 1.23
C SER A 82 4.03 -6.97 0.07
N ASP A 83 3.92 -8.29 0.12
CA ASP A 83 4.33 -9.17 -0.98
C ASP A 83 3.52 -8.92 -2.26
N SER A 84 2.25 -8.53 -2.14
CA SER A 84 1.39 -8.23 -3.27
C SER A 84 1.87 -6.99 -4.03
N PHE A 85 2.37 -5.96 -3.33
CA PHE A 85 3.03 -4.82 -3.98
C PHE A 85 4.33 -5.22 -4.70
N ALA A 86 5.07 -6.19 -4.17
CA ALA A 86 6.23 -6.75 -4.87
C ALA A 86 5.86 -7.54 -6.13
N ARG A 87 4.75 -8.28 -6.10
CA ARG A 87 4.18 -8.93 -7.30
C ARG A 87 3.67 -7.91 -8.32
N ALA A 88 3.22 -6.73 -7.87
CA ALA A 88 2.87 -5.60 -8.73
C ALA A 88 4.09 -4.85 -9.29
N GLY A 89 5.31 -5.21 -8.88
CA GLY A 89 6.56 -4.67 -9.45
C GLY A 89 7.28 -3.62 -8.60
N TYR A 90 6.79 -3.32 -7.39
CA TYR A 90 7.41 -2.35 -6.49
C TYR A 90 8.33 -3.02 -5.47
N ILE A 91 9.39 -2.32 -5.04
CA ILE A 91 10.02 -2.69 -3.77
C ILE A 91 9.08 -2.27 -2.65
N SER A 92 8.69 -3.18 -1.75
CA SER A 92 7.82 -2.89 -0.60
C SER A 92 8.60 -2.95 0.69
N VAL A 93 8.43 -1.95 1.56
CA VAL A 93 8.99 -1.88 2.91
C VAL A 93 7.86 -1.60 3.89
N ALA A 94 7.68 -2.47 4.88
CA ALA A 94 6.68 -2.34 5.93
C ALA A 94 7.36 -2.28 7.29
N PRO A 95 7.44 -1.11 7.95
CA PRO A 95 8.07 -1.01 9.26
C PRO A 95 7.24 -1.65 10.36
N ASP A 96 7.91 -2.16 11.38
CA ASP A 96 7.26 -2.51 12.64
C ASP A 96 6.90 -1.23 13.42
N LEU A 97 5.69 -0.72 13.18
CA LEU A 97 5.17 0.48 13.83
C LEU A 97 5.01 0.33 15.35
N PHE A 98 5.04 -0.89 15.87
CA PHE A 98 4.73 -1.20 17.27
C PHE A 98 5.90 -1.85 18.02
N ASN A 99 7.10 -1.88 17.41
CA ASN A 99 8.33 -2.38 18.01
C ASN A 99 8.16 -3.78 18.64
N GLY A 100 7.56 -4.71 17.89
CA GLY A 100 7.31 -6.08 18.31
C GLY A 100 6.11 -6.27 19.24
N SER A 101 5.40 -5.19 19.58
CA SER A 101 4.26 -5.20 20.50
C SER A 101 2.97 -4.68 19.84
N PRO A 102 2.49 -5.29 18.74
CA PRO A 102 1.23 -4.90 18.11
C PRO A 102 0.01 -5.23 18.97
N ALA A 103 -1.15 -4.76 18.54
CA ALA A 103 -2.43 -5.17 19.13
C ALA A 103 -2.66 -6.69 18.97
N PRO A 104 -3.39 -7.33 19.91
CA PRO A 104 -3.79 -8.73 19.77
C PRO A 104 -4.68 -8.92 18.53
N ASN A 105 -4.61 -10.09 17.90
CA ASN A 105 -5.40 -10.41 16.70
C ASN A 105 -6.92 -10.29 16.89
N ASP A 106 -7.40 -10.39 18.12
CA ASP A 106 -8.75 -10.00 18.49
C ASP A 106 -8.68 -8.83 19.48
N ILE A 107 -9.13 -7.66 19.03
CA ILE A 107 -9.14 -6.43 19.85
C ILE A 107 -10.29 -6.39 20.85
N ASN A 108 -11.23 -7.34 20.79
CA ASN A 108 -12.37 -7.42 21.71
C ASN A 108 -12.08 -8.32 22.92
N ILE A 109 -10.86 -8.85 23.05
CA ILE A 109 -10.49 -9.67 24.19
C ILE A 109 -10.60 -8.87 25.50
N PRO A 110 -11.04 -9.50 26.61
CA PRO A 110 -11.06 -8.85 27.91
C PRO A 110 -9.67 -8.30 28.29
N GLY A 111 -9.62 -7.04 28.71
CA GLY A 111 -8.41 -6.39 29.20
C GLY A 111 -7.58 -5.65 28.13
N PHE A 112 -7.86 -5.81 26.84
CA PHE A 112 -7.26 -4.95 25.82
C PHE A 112 -8.02 -3.62 25.72
N ASN A 113 -7.29 -2.51 25.76
CA ASN A 113 -7.85 -1.17 25.62
C ASN A 113 -7.30 -0.52 24.35
N THR A 114 -8.09 -0.56 23.28
CA THR A 114 -7.73 0.00 21.98
C THR A 114 -7.42 1.50 22.05
N THR A 115 -8.17 2.27 22.85
CA THR A 115 -7.92 3.71 23.00
C THR A 115 -6.57 4.00 23.65
N ALA A 116 -6.26 3.27 24.73
CA ALA A 116 -4.96 3.42 25.41
C ALA A 116 -3.80 2.96 24.53
N PHE A 117 -3.99 1.87 23.77
CA PHE A 117 -3.02 1.40 22.80
C PHE A 117 -2.73 2.46 21.73
N LEU A 118 -3.77 3.01 21.09
CA LEU A 118 -3.61 4.06 20.06
C LEU A 118 -2.94 5.33 20.62
N ALA A 119 -3.24 5.71 21.86
CA ALA A 119 -2.62 6.87 22.51
C ALA A 119 -1.10 6.69 22.74
N GLN A 120 -0.64 5.46 22.99
CA GLN A 120 0.79 5.14 23.13
C GLN A 120 1.54 5.22 21.80
N HIS A 121 0.83 5.08 20.68
CA HIS A 121 1.37 5.12 19.32
C HIS A 121 0.94 6.40 18.57
N GLY A 122 0.88 7.53 19.28
CA GLY A 122 0.61 8.84 18.68
C GLY A 122 1.75 9.36 17.79
N PRO A 123 1.57 10.53 17.15
CA PRO A 123 2.52 11.05 16.16
C PRO A 123 3.97 11.18 16.61
N ASN A 124 4.20 11.59 17.85
CA ASN A 124 5.56 11.75 18.40
C ASN A 124 6.35 10.43 18.47
N VAL A 125 5.66 9.29 18.50
CA VAL A 125 6.27 7.95 18.51
C VAL A 125 6.36 7.39 17.10
N THR A 126 5.30 7.55 16.31
CA THR A 126 5.16 6.88 15.01
C THR A 126 5.85 7.61 13.87
N ASP A 127 5.83 8.96 13.84
CA ASP A 127 6.45 9.73 12.76
C ASP A 127 7.97 9.46 12.63
N PRO A 128 8.76 9.37 13.73
CA PRO A 128 10.18 9.02 13.62
C PRO A 128 10.45 7.61 13.06
N ILE A 129 9.58 6.64 13.37
CA ILE A 129 9.67 5.27 12.84
C ILE A 129 9.52 5.29 11.32
N ILE A 130 8.51 6.03 10.84
CA ILE A 130 8.24 6.15 9.42
C ILE A 130 9.35 6.93 8.70
N ALA A 131 9.82 8.03 9.28
CA ALA A 131 10.93 8.80 8.71
C ALA A 131 12.20 7.93 8.55
N ASN A 132 12.49 7.05 9.51
CA ASN A 132 13.60 6.10 9.41
C ASN A 132 13.41 5.08 8.28
N SER A 133 12.17 4.68 8.00
CA SER A 133 11.81 3.77 6.90
C SER A 133 11.94 4.44 5.53
N ILE A 134 11.55 5.72 5.43
CA ILE A 134 11.77 6.55 4.24
C ILE A 134 13.27 6.68 3.98
N LYS A 135 14.07 6.95 5.02
CA LYS A 135 15.53 7.00 4.92
C LYS A 135 16.12 5.68 4.39
N TYR A 136 15.67 4.54 4.91
CA TYR A 136 16.05 3.21 4.40
C TYR A 136 15.73 3.03 2.90
N LEU A 137 14.52 3.41 2.47
CA LEU A 137 14.13 3.37 1.05
C LEU A 137 15.08 4.20 0.19
N ARG A 138 15.41 5.44 0.62
CA ARG A 138 16.27 6.34 -0.16
C ARG A 138 17.73 5.88 -0.19
N GLU A 139 18.30 5.58 0.96
CA GLU A 139 19.75 5.40 1.12
C GLU A 139 20.20 3.97 0.82
N GLU A 140 19.49 2.97 1.33
CA GLU A 140 19.89 1.56 1.18
C GLU A 140 19.31 0.91 -0.07
N LEU A 141 18.10 1.31 -0.46
CA LEU A 141 17.39 0.73 -1.61
C LEU A 141 17.45 1.59 -2.87
N GLY A 142 17.99 2.82 -2.77
CA GLY A 142 18.17 3.73 -3.91
C GLY A 142 16.87 4.22 -4.54
N VAL A 143 15.78 4.24 -3.76
CA VAL A 143 14.44 4.65 -4.24
C VAL A 143 14.39 6.17 -4.44
N SER A 144 14.03 6.61 -5.63
CA SER A 144 13.90 8.04 -5.97
C SER A 144 12.49 8.60 -5.83
N LYS A 145 11.48 7.75 -5.66
CA LYS A 145 10.07 8.11 -5.43
C LYS A 145 9.44 7.18 -4.41
N VAL A 146 8.83 7.73 -3.36
CA VAL A 146 8.19 6.96 -2.28
C VAL A 146 6.68 7.06 -2.41
N ALA A 147 6.06 5.97 -2.83
CA ALA A 147 4.62 5.78 -2.68
C ALA A 147 4.35 5.27 -1.27
N VAL A 148 3.45 5.90 -0.53
CA VAL A 148 3.03 5.45 0.80
C VAL A 148 1.63 4.87 0.73
N THR A 149 1.45 3.68 1.31
CA THR A 149 0.14 3.05 1.47
C THR A 149 -0.11 2.72 2.93
N GLY A 150 -1.29 3.02 3.46
CA GLY A 150 -1.61 2.76 4.85
C GLY A 150 -3.01 2.22 5.09
N TYR A 151 -3.16 1.36 6.09
CA TYR A 151 -4.40 0.65 6.38
C TYR A 151 -4.80 0.88 7.85
N CYS A 152 -6.06 1.23 8.12
CA CYS A 152 -6.54 1.53 9.49
C CYS A 152 -5.65 2.61 10.16
N PHE A 153 -4.88 2.24 11.18
CA PHE A 153 -3.90 3.08 11.86
C PHE A 153 -2.91 3.71 10.87
N GLY A 154 -2.29 2.92 9.99
CA GLY A 154 -1.34 3.41 8.99
C GLY A 154 -1.97 4.36 7.97
N GLY A 155 -3.30 4.30 7.78
CA GLY A 155 -4.03 5.18 6.86
C GLY A 155 -3.92 6.65 7.25
N ARG A 156 -3.95 6.96 8.56
CA ARG A 156 -3.69 8.32 9.05
C ARG A 156 -2.28 8.79 8.71
N TYR A 157 -1.31 7.95 9.00
CA TYR A 157 0.10 8.30 8.83
C TYR A 157 0.52 8.43 7.37
N THR A 158 -0.21 7.82 6.44
CA THR A 158 -0.06 8.05 4.99
C THR A 158 -0.23 9.52 4.65
N PHE A 159 -1.28 10.18 5.17
CA PHE A 159 -1.51 11.62 4.96
C PHE A 159 -0.45 12.46 5.67
N ARG A 160 -0.10 12.11 6.91
CA ARG A 160 0.92 12.84 7.67
C ARG A 160 2.26 12.92 6.96
N VAL A 161 2.68 11.84 6.28
CA VAL A 161 3.98 11.78 5.60
C VAL A 161 3.95 12.30 4.17
N LEU A 162 2.75 12.64 3.67
CA LEU A 162 2.53 13.31 2.39
C LEU A 162 2.56 14.85 2.53
N ALA A 163 2.65 15.36 3.76
CA ALA A 163 2.89 16.77 4.02
C ALA A 163 4.30 17.20 3.58
N GLU A 164 4.48 18.51 3.39
CA GLU A 164 5.74 19.07 2.89
C GLU A 164 6.96 18.63 3.73
N GLY A 165 8.03 18.20 3.04
CA GLY A 165 9.28 17.82 3.69
C GLY A 165 9.25 16.50 4.47
N LYS A 166 8.15 15.73 4.42
CA LYS A 166 8.03 14.44 5.13
C LYS A 166 8.45 13.22 4.30
N GLY A 167 8.58 13.37 2.98
CA GLY A 167 9.36 12.48 2.13
C GLY A 167 8.58 11.45 1.30
N ALA A 168 7.25 11.38 1.43
CA ALA A 168 6.40 10.65 0.50
C ALA A 168 5.97 11.54 -0.68
N ASP A 169 5.81 10.92 -1.85
CA ASP A 169 5.47 11.57 -3.12
C ASP A 169 3.99 11.37 -3.51
N VAL A 170 3.41 10.23 -3.14
CA VAL A 170 2.00 9.86 -3.42
C VAL A 170 1.46 8.99 -2.29
N GLY A 171 0.18 9.17 -1.92
CA GLY A 171 -0.46 8.45 -0.82
C GLY A 171 -1.70 7.66 -1.21
N PHE A 172 -1.87 6.47 -0.61
CA PHE A 172 -3.13 5.71 -0.62
C PHE A 172 -3.49 5.23 0.78
N ALA A 173 -4.72 5.43 1.23
CA ALA A 173 -5.21 4.95 2.51
C ALA A 173 -6.45 4.06 2.36
N ALA A 174 -6.42 2.86 2.94
CA ALA A 174 -7.59 2.00 3.08
C ALA A 174 -8.16 2.09 4.50
N HIS A 175 -9.46 2.38 4.60
CA HIS A 175 -10.23 2.50 5.85
C HIS A 175 -9.45 3.24 6.96
N PRO A 176 -8.96 4.48 6.72
CA PRO A 176 -8.12 5.19 7.67
C PRO A 176 -8.83 5.43 9.01
N SER A 177 -8.05 5.46 10.10
CA SER A 177 -8.54 5.71 11.46
C SER A 177 -8.01 7.04 11.99
N LEU A 178 -8.87 7.86 12.61
CA LEU A 178 -8.47 9.09 13.30
C LEU A 178 -7.73 10.11 12.40
N LEU A 179 -8.03 10.09 11.09
CA LEU A 179 -7.49 11.05 10.13
C LEU A 179 -8.11 12.44 10.37
N THR A 180 -7.28 13.44 10.64
CA THR A 180 -7.74 14.80 10.98
C THR A 180 -7.82 15.71 9.75
N ASP A 181 -8.55 16.81 9.87
CA ASP A 181 -8.74 17.77 8.78
C ASP A 181 -7.43 18.47 8.41
N GLU A 182 -6.61 18.78 9.41
CA GLU A 182 -5.29 19.39 9.22
C GLU A 182 -4.34 18.44 8.48
N GLU A 183 -4.42 17.13 8.75
CA GLU A 183 -3.60 16.13 8.07
C GLU A 183 -4.04 15.94 6.61
N ILE A 184 -5.33 16.07 6.32
CA ILE A 184 -5.86 16.02 4.95
C ILE A 184 -5.44 17.26 4.16
N THR A 185 -5.62 18.45 4.75
CA THR A 185 -5.35 19.72 4.05
C THR A 185 -3.86 20.03 3.90
N ALA A 186 -2.99 19.42 4.73
CA ALA A 186 -1.54 19.63 4.67
C ALA A 186 -0.82 18.82 3.58
N ILE A 187 -1.50 17.94 2.84
CA ILE A 187 -0.83 17.11 1.82
C ILE A 187 -0.27 17.97 0.69
N THR A 188 0.87 17.53 0.15
CA THR A 188 1.56 18.21 -0.96
C THR A 188 1.70 17.35 -2.21
N GLY A 189 1.09 16.16 -2.20
CA GLY A 189 1.08 15.24 -3.33
C GLY A 189 -0.26 14.53 -3.49
N PRO A 190 -0.44 13.74 -4.56
CA PRO A 190 -1.68 13.06 -4.85
C PRO A 190 -2.08 12.07 -3.75
N ALA A 191 -3.37 12.01 -3.41
CA ALA A 191 -3.89 11.14 -2.35
C ALA A 191 -5.13 10.36 -2.78
N SER A 192 -5.20 9.07 -2.42
CA SER A 192 -6.34 8.21 -2.71
C SER A 192 -6.87 7.52 -1.45
N VAL A 193 -8.19 7.39 -1.33
CA VAL A 193 -8.85 6.77 -0.17
C VAL A 193 -9.78 5.65 -0.62
N ALA A 194 -9.65 4.46 -0.03
CA ALA A 194 -10.61 3.37 -0.16
C ALA A 194 -11.38 3.22 1.17
N ALA A 195 -12.66 3.55 1.17
CA ALA A 195 -13.52 3.53 2.34
C ALA A 195 -14.44 2.31 2.36
N ALA A 196 -14.74 1.83 3.57
CA ALA A 196 -15.74 0.79 3.77
C ALA A 196 -17.15 1.39 3.81
N GLU A 197 -18.17 0.58 3.44
CA GLU A 197 -19.57 0.99 3.60
C GLU A 197 -19.91 1.23 5.07
N THR A 198 -19.62 0.24 5.92
CA THR A 198 -19.93 0.24 7.36
C THR A 198 -18.68 0.51 8.19
N ASP A 199 -18.43 1.78 8.50
CA ASP A 199 -17.26 2.22 9.28
C ASP A 199 -17.62 3.39 10.20
N ASN A 200 -17.44 3.19 11.51
CA ASN A 200 -17.74 4.22 12.51
C ASN A 200 -16.66 5.32 12.58
N LEU A 201 -15.48 5.08 12.02
CA LEU A 201 -14.39 6.07 11.94
C LEU A 201 -14.45 6.89 10.65
N MET A 202 -15.08 6.34 9.61
CA MET A 202 -15.32 6.97 8.31
C MET A 202 -16.80 6.85 7.94
N THR A 203 -17.66 7.45 8.78
CA THR A 203 -19.11 7.51 8.56
C THR A 203 -19.44 8.20 7.22
N PRO A 204 -20.65 8.03 6.65
CA PRO A 204 -21.02 8.74 5.42
C PRO A 204 -20.79 10.25 5.48
N ALA A 205 -21.12 10.89 6.61
CA ALA A 205 -20.86 12.31 6.83
C ALA A 205 -19.36 12.61 6.82
N ARG A 206 -18.56 11.83 7.57
CA ARG A 206 -17.11 11.99 7.59
C ARG A 206 -16.46 11.76 6.22
N ARG A 207 -16.98 10.84 5.42
CA ARG A 207 -16.49 10.59 4.05
C ARG A 207 -16.73 11.80 3.14
N ALA A 208 -17.91 12.43 3.24
CA ALA A 208 -18.21 13.64 2.47
C ALA A 208 -17.31 14.81 2.88
N GLU A 209 -17.03 14.97 4.18
CA GLU A 209 -16.06 15.97 4.67
C GLU A 209 -14.66 15.70 4.12
N VAL A 210 -14.18 14.46 4.17
CA VAL A 210 -12.86 14.09 3.64
C VAL A 210 -12.76 14.35 2.14
N GLU A 211 -13.81 14.05 1.37
CA GLU A 211 -13.88 14.37 -0.06
C GLU A 211 -13.76 15.88 -0.31
N ALA A 212 -14.50 16.70 0.45
CA ALA A 212 -14.43 18.15 0.35
C ALA A 212 -13.03 18.68 0.69
N LEU A 213 -12.45 18.25 1.81
CA LEU A 213 -11.11 18.65 2.25
C LEU A 213 -10.03 18.25 1.25
N LEU A 214 -10.11 17.06 0.66
CA LEU A 214 -9.21 16.64 -0.43
C LEU A 214 -9.32 17.59 -1.63
N GLY A 215 -10.54 18.03 -1.97
CA GLY A 215 -10.78 18.99 -3.05
C GLY A 215 -10.17 20.37 -2.80
N GLU A 216 -10.01 20.78 -1.54
CA GLU A 216 -9.40 22.08 -1.16
C GLU A 216 -7.87 22.10 -1.32
N THR A 217 -7.22 20.93 -1.35
CA THR A 217 -5.74 20.83 -1.43
C THR A 217 -5.17 21.22 -2.78
N GLY A 218 -5.99 21.17 -3.85
CA GLY A 218 -5.53 21.31 -5.23
C GLY A 218 -4.72 20.12 -5.76
N GLN A 219 -4.54 19.06 -4.95
CA GLN A 219 -3.84 17.83 -5.36
C GLN A 219 -4.78 16.89 -6.11
N PRO A 220 -4.26 16.08 -7.06
CA PRO A 220 -5.05 14.99 -7.62
C PRO A 220 -5.50 14.02 -6.52
N PHE A 221 -6.80 13.73 -6.47
CA PHE A 221 -7.33 12.81 -5.47
C PHE A 221 -8.36 11.83 -6.04
N SER A 222 -8.60 10.76 -5.28
CA SER A 222 -9.71 9.84 -5.52
C SER A 222 -10.24 9.28 -4.21
N LEU A 223 -11.54 9.06 -4.12
CA LEU A 223 -12.19 8.39 -2.99
C LEU A 223 -13.17 7.36 -3.55
N ALA A 224 -13.05 6.11 -3.12
CA ALA A 224 -13.95 5.03 -3.47
C ALA A 224 -14.58 4.43 -2.22
N VAL A 225 -15.86 4.04 -2.32
CA VAL A 225 -16.58 3.32 -1.25
C VAL A 225 -16.90 1.92 -1.74
N HIS A 226 -16.60 0.90 -0.94
CA HIS A 226 -16.85 -0.50 -1.29
C HIS A 226 -18.05 -1.05 -0.51
N GLY A 227 -19.16 -1.32 -1.20
CA GLY A 227 -20.37 -1.92 -0.63
C GLY A 227 -20.15 -3.32 -0.07
N GLY A 228 -20.82 -3.67 1.02
CA GLY A 228 -20.70 -4.96 1.71
C GLY A 228 -19.43 -5.11 2.55
N THR A 229 -18.69 -4.03 2.79
CA THR A 229 -17.44 -4.04 3.57
C THR A 229 -17.57 -3.28 4.88
N SER A 230 -16.72 -3.64 5.86
CA SER A 230 -16.57 -2.97 7.14
C SER A 230 -15.15 -2.48 7.37
N HIS A 231 -14.92 -1.73 8.45
CA HIS A 231 -13.57 -1.36 8.86
C HIS A 231 -12.63 -2.57 8.88
N GLY A 232 -11.40 -2.41 8.35
CA GLY A 232 -10.42 -3.49 8.24
C GLY A 232 -10.51 -4.34 6.96
N PHE A 233 -11.47 -4.08 6.05
CA PHE A 233 -11.67 -4.87 4.83
C PHE A 233 -10.42 -4.98 3.94
N GLY A 234 -9.56 -3.96 3.92
CA GLY A 234 -8.35 -3.95 3.09
C GLY A 234 -7.31 -4.99 3.54
N VAL A 235 -7.37 -5.45 4.78
CA VAL A 235 -6.43 -6.44 5.34
C VAL A 235 -7.12 -7.77 5.64
N ARG A 236 -8.22 -7.74 6.42
CA ARG A 236 -8.83 -8.91 7.06
C ARG A 236 -10.26 -9.21 6.61
N ALA A 237 -10.66 -8.78 5.41
CA ALA A 237 -11.95 -9.15 4.83
C ALA A 237 -12.18 -10.68 4.80
N ASP A 238 -13.43 -11.10 4.98
CA ASP A 238 -13.85 -12.47 4.71
C ASP A 238 -13.89 -12.71 3.20
N ILE A 239 -12.86 -13.36 2.68
CA ILE A 239 -12.72 -13.63 1.24
C ILE A 239 -13.70 -14.68 0.71
N SER A 240 -14.48 -15.34 1.58
CA SER A 240 -15.57 -16.23 1.17
C SER A 240 -16.85 -15.47 0.80
N ASP A 241 -17.04 -14.25 1.32
CA ASP A 241 -18.09 -13.33 0.85
C ASP A 241 -17.56 -12.58 -0.41
N PRO A 242 -18.22 -12.74 -1.58
CA PRO A 242 -17.76 -12.12 -2.82
C PRO A 242 -17.70 -10.59 -2.76
N ARG A 243 -18.56 -9.94 -1.96
CA ARG A 243 -18.55 -8.46 -1.83
C ARG A 243 -17.33 -7.98 -1.07
N GLN A 244 -17.00 -8.67 0.02
CA GLN A 244 -15.83 -8.35 0.83
C GLN A 244 -14.54 -8.67 0.09
N LYS A 245 -14.49 -9.81 -0.61
CA LYS A 245 -13.37 -10.15 -1.50
C LYS A 245 -13.16 -9.07 -2.56
N PHE A 246 -14.20 -8.68 -3.29
CA PHE A 246 -14.12 -7.64 -4.31
C PHE A 246 -13.64 -6.30 -3.73
N GLY A 247 -14.18 -5.88 -2.59
CA GLY A 247 -13.74 -4.66 -1.93
C GLY A 247 -12.25 -4.68 -1.57
N LYS A 248 -11.76 -5.79 -1.01
CA LYS A 248 -10.34 -5.97 -0.69
C LYS A 248 -9.44 -5.89 -1.94
N GLU A 249 -9.85 -6.58 -3.00
CA GLU A 249 -9.08 -6.62 -4.25
C GLU A 249 -9.07 -5.26 -4.96
N GLU A 250 -10.22 -4.57 -5.03
CA GLU A 250 -10.31 -3.23 -5.62
C GLU A 250 -9.52 -2.19 -4.83
N ALA A 251 -9.50 -2.25 -3.49
CA ALA A 251 -8.65 -1.35 -2.69
C ALA A 251 -7.16 -1.51 -3.05
N PHE A 252 -6.69 -2.76 -3.21
CA PHE A 252 -5.31 -3.01 -3.66
C PHE A 252 -5.08 -2.47 -5.08
N PHE A 253 -5.99 -2.73 -6.01
CA PHE A 253 -5.84 -2.26 -7.39
C PHE A 253 -5.96 -0.74 -7.52
N GLN A 254 -6.77 -0.09 -6.70
CA GLN A 254 -6.82 1.36 -6.58
C GLN A 254 -5.46 1.91 -6.18
N ALA A 255 -4.83 1.35 -5.14
CA ALA A 255 -3.48 1.75 -4.72
C ALA A 255 -2.46 1.61 -5.87
N VAL A 256 -2.40 0.43 -6.50
CA VAL A 256 -1.46 0.17 -7.61
C VAL A 256 -1.69 1.10 -8.80
N ARG A 257 -2.95 1.28 -9.24
CA ARG A 257 -3.28 2.21 -10.35
C ARG A 257 -2.88 3.64 -10.04
N PHE A 258 -3.14 4.06 -8.80
CA PHE A 258 -2.84 5.41 -8.36
C PHE A 258 -1.32 5.64 -8.34
N PHE A 259 -0.54 4.69 -7.80
CA PHE A 259 0.92 4.76 -7.82
C PHE A 259 1.50 4.71 -9.23
N ASP A 260 0.96 3.86 -10.11
CA ASP A 260 1.40 3.78 -11.51
C ASP A 260 1.20 5.08 -12.30
N THR A 261 0.27 5.92 -11.86
CA THR A 261 -0.06 7.20 -12.50
C THR A 261 0.73 8.36 -11.92
N TRP A 262 0.94 8.35 -10.60
CA TRP A 262 1.38 9.53 -9.85
C TRP A 262 2.77 9.40 -9.19
N ALA A 263 3.34 8.19 -9.12
CA ALA A 263 4.65 7.94 -8.51
C ALA A 263 5.84 8.10 -9.48
#